data_AF-A0A2M6Z8C1-F1
#
_entry.id   AF-A0A2M6Z8C1-F1
#
_cell.length_a   1.000
_cell.length_b   1.000
_cell.length_c   1.000
_cell.angle_alpha   90.00
_cell.angle_beta   90.00
_cell.angle_gamma   90.00
#
_symmetry.space_group_name_H-M   'P 1'
#
loop_
_entity.id
_entity.type
_entity.pdbx_description
1 polymer ?
#
loop_
_entity_poly.entity_id
_entity_poly.type
_entity_poly.pdbx_seq_one_letter_code
_entity_poly.pdbx_strand_id
1 'polypeptide(L)'
;MKSIDEIDYLSIGTIWFRKLIEALIVWKTKNKVHSSSIYGTGETAAILIAALERSGIDCERVYHRSPNIGNFAGKKLLPLNSLKKSEFVMIASSQRELSGLAKEIEDAGSIPILLSEVLRSSQPKWLWIYDCLPVPFQRIFYSTLPSLFWDGAGKRWAEKAHKKNVMTPQNKILNREISKLKPLTILEVGCGTGRMLEPLLDECTTSVNIVGCDLSFEMLLRARNEMNCAKLLQADITSGLPFADKSFELVYLIAVLQHIQKENLDFVLNEIIRVAKKNVIHWEYRWPKEEGFIFDHDLISMYKDRGYIVQKLEPGESDCFPDNPERCQFFKVELS
;
A
#
# COMPACT_ATOMS: atom_id res chain seq x y z
N MET A 1 26.70 -2.40 8.59
CA MET A 1 25.61 -3.35 8.92
C MET A 1 25.81 -3.73 10.37
N LYS A 2 24.87 -3.40 11.27
CA LYS A 2 24.96 -3.83 12.66
C LYS A 2 24.95 -5.34 12.73
N SER A 3 25.77 -5.93 13.60
CA SER A 3 25.71 -7.37 13.86
C SER A 3 24.37 -7.71 14.51
N ILE A 4 23.93 -8.97 14.40
CA ILE A 4 22.68 -9.41 15.03
C ILE A 4 22.73 -9.29 16.55
N ASP A 5 23.93 -9.30 17.13
CA ASP A 5 24.15 -9.12 18.55
C ASP A 5 24.02 -7.64 19.00
N GLU A 6 24.05 -6.68 18.06
CA GLU A 6 23.81 -5.25 18.32
C GLU A 6 22.33 -4.87 18.22
N ILE A 7 21.47 -5.77 17.76
CA ILE A 7 20.03 -5.61 17.79
C ILE A 7 19.59 -6.05 19.19
N ASP A 8 19.36 -5.09 20.08
CA ASP A 8 18.87 -5.38 21.43
C ASP A 8 17.43 -5.94 21.34
N TYR A 9 17.32 -7.26 21.22
CA TYR A 9 16.08 -8.03 21.16
C TYR A 9 15.20 -7.86 22.42
N LEU A 10 15.78 -7.44 23.54
CA LEU A 10 15.07 -7.13 24.78
C LEU A 10 14.47 -5.71 24.72
N SER A 11 15.14 -4.76 24.05
CA SER A 11 14.56 -3.45 23.70
C SER A 11 13.48 -3.51 22.61
N ILE A 12 13.50 -4.55 21.74
CA ILE A 12 12.40 -4.91 20.82
C ILE A 12 11.18 -5.47 21.59
N GLY A 13 11.16 -5.37 22.92
CA GLY A 13 10.07 -5.68 23.84
C GLY A 13 8.75 -4.94 23.57
N THR A 14 8.19 -5.14 22.39
CA THR A 14 6.95 -4.54 21.94
C THR A 14 6.02 -5.69 21.58
N ILE A 15 4.78 -5.56 22.03
CA ILE A 15 3.62 -6.43 21.77
C ILE A 15 3.61 -7.03 20.36
N TRP A 16 4.18 -6.33 19.38
CA TRP A 16 4.36 -6.78 18.02
C TRP A 16 5.13 -8.06 17.82
N PHE A 17 6.30 -8.20 18.41
CA PHE A 17 7.08 -9.41 18.19
C PHE A 17 6.32 -10.63 18.71
N ARG A 18 5.76 -10.55 19.93
CA ARG A 18 4.90 -11.59 20.54
C ARG A 18 3.71 -11.95 19.65
N LYS A 19 3.10 -10.96 19.01
CA LYS A 19 1.90 -11.19 18.20
C LYS A 19 2.22 -11.67 16.78
N LEU A 20 3.37 -11.31 16.23
CA LEU A 20 3.94 -11.94 15.04
C LEU A 20 4.18 -13.44 15.30
N ILE A 21 4.72 -13.81 16.48
CA ILE A 21 4.79 -15.21 16.92
C ILE A 21 3.41 -15.87 16.89
N GLU A 22 2.38 -15.25 17.48
CA GLU A 22 1.02 -15.79 17.49
C GLU A 22 0.47 -16.03 16.06
N ALA A 23 0.68 -15.08 15.14
CA ALA A 23 0.27 -15.22 13.74
C ALA A 23 0.99 -16.38 13.05
N LEU A 24 2.32 -16.50 13.27
CA LEU A 24 3.12 -17.59 12.75
C LEU A 24 2.67 -18.94 13.31
N ILE A 25 2.31 -19.05 14.59
CA ILE A 25 1.78 -20.28 15.19
C ILE A 25 0.45 -20.69 14.56
N VAL A 26 -0.49 -19.75 14.35
CA VAL A 26 -1.79 -20.03 13.72
C VAL A 26 -1.58 -20.51 12.29
N TRP A 27 -0.79 -19.78 11.52
CA TRP A 27 -0.47 -20.12 10.13
C TRP A 27 0.22 -21.48 10.03
N LYS A 28 1.23 -21.73 10.88
CA LYS A 28 1.95 -23.01 10.99
C LYS A 28 0.99 -24.16 11.20
N THR A 29 0.08 -24.03 12.17
CA THR A 29 -0.90 -25.06 12.54
C THR A 29 -1.85 -25.34 11.39
N LYS A 30 -2.37 -24.29 10.74
CA LYS A 30 -3.30 -24.41 9.61
C LYS A 30 -2.67 -25.11 8.41
N ASN A 31 -1.40 -24.82 8.13
CA ASN A 31 -0.70 -25.30 6.94
C ASN A 31 0.21 -26.52 7.20
N LYS A 32 0.26 -27.03 8.43
CA LYS A 32 1.12 -28.16 8.86
C LYS A 32 2.59 -27.96 8.49
N VAL A 33 3.08 -26.73 8.66
CA VAL A 33 4.48 -26.36 8.38
C VAL A 33 5.32 -26.56 9.64
N HIS A 34 6.53 -27.08 9.52
CA HIS A 34 7.42 -27.32 10.67
C HIS A 34 8.78 -26.64 10.52
N SER A 35 9.18 -26.34 9.29
CA SER A 35 10.37 -25.55 8.96
C SER A 35 10.09 -24.62 7.78
N SER A 36 10.90 -23.58 7.66
CA SER A 36 10.84 -22.63 6.55
C SER A 36 12.24 -22.13 6.22
N SER A 37 12.43 -21.69 4.99
CA SER A 37 13.57 -20.86 4.62
C SER A 37 13.16 -19.39 4.54
N ILE A 38 14.12 -18.48 4.69
CA ILE A 38 13.92 -17.03 4.49
C ILE A 38 14.78 -16.55 3.33
N TYR A 39 14.26 -15.57 2.59
CA TYR A 39 15.04 -14.78 1.65
C TYR A 39 15.34 -13.38 2.23
N GLY A 40 16.59 -12.93 2.12
CA GLY A 40 17.00 -11.56 2.45
C GLY A 40 17.97 -11.45 3.64
N THR A 41 18.77 -10.38 3.66
CA THR A 41 19.67 -10.03 4.78
C THR A 41 19.46 -8.58 5.16
N GLY A 42 18.89 -8.33 6.33
CA GLY A 42 18.53 -7.00 6.82
C GLY A 42 17.73 -7.08 8.12
N GLU A 43 17.38 -5.94 8.71
CA GLU A 43 16.68 -5.90 10.01
C GLU A 43 15.37 -6.71 9.99
N THR A 44 14.56 -6.58 8.92
CA THR A 44 13.33 -7.36 8.74
C THR A 44 13.59 -8.86 8.72
N ALA A 45 14.63 -9.31 8.02
CA ALA A 45 14.99 -10.73 7.96
C ALA A 45 15.48 -11.25 9.32
N ALA A 46 16.31 -10.48 10.04
CA ALA A 46 16.78 -10.84 11.38
C ALA A 46 15.61 -11.01 12.35
N ILE A 47 14.66 -10.08 12.32
CA ILE A 47 13.46 -10.12 13.14
C ILE A 47 12.59 -11.34 12.76
N LEU A 48 12.43 -11.62 11.47
CA LEU A 48 11.61 -12.74 11.01
C LEU A 48 12.21 -14.10 11.39
N ILE A 49 13.53 -14.25 11.27
CA ILE A 49 14.26 -15.45 11.73
C ILE A 49 13.99 -15.68 13.22
N ALA A 50 14.23 -14.66 14.05
CA ALA A 50 13.97 -14.75 15.48
C ALA A 50 12.49 -15.08 15.79
N ALA A 51 11.57 -14.57 14.97
CA ALA A 51 10.14 -14.83 15.14
C ALA A 51 9.77 -16.28 14.79
N LEU A 52 10.29 -16.81 13.68
CA LEU A 52 10.09 -18.20 13.29
C LEU A 52 10.60 -19.14 14.38
N GLU A 53 11.84 -18.96 14.82
CA GLU A 53 12.47 -19.82 15.82
C GLU A 53 11.68 -19.83 17.14
N ARG A 54 11.22 -18.66 17.62
CA ARG A 54 10.36 -18.58 18.81
C ARG A 54 8.95 -19.14 18.62
N SER A 55 8.43 -19.19 17.39
CA SER A 55 7.16 -19.87 17.06
C SER A 55 7.33 -21.40 16.88
N GLY A 56 8.55 -21.91 17.08
CA GLY A 56 8.90 -23.31 16.86
C GLY A 56 8.88 -23.70 15.38
N ILE A 57 9.01 -22.74 14.46
CA ILE A 57 9.28 -23.01 13.05
C ILE A 57 10.80 -22.90 12.89
N ASP A 58 11.47 -23.99 12.55
CA ASP A 58 12.91 -23.92 12.34
C ASP A 58 13.22 -23.13 11.06
N CYS A 59 14.06 -22.10 11.19
CA CYS A 59 14.60 -21.39 10.05
C CYS A 59 15.86 -22.12 9.58
N GLU A 60 15.68 -23.07 8.65
CA GLU A 60 16.78 -23.94 8.22
C GLU A 60 17.84 -23.18 7.41
N ARG A 61 17.40 -22.24 6.56
CA ARG A 61 18.27 -21.60 5.55
C ARG A 61 17.89 -20.16 5.29
N VAL A 62 18.91 -19.36 4.97
CA VAL A 62 18.78 -17.97 4.57
C VAL A 62 19.39 -17.80 3.17
N TYR A 63 18.58 -17.41 2.20
CA TYR A 63 18.98 -17.20 0.81
C TYR A 63 19.19 -15.71 0.52
N HIS A 64 20.22 -15.38 -0.27
CA HIS A 64 20.53 -14.00 -0.65
C HIS A 64 21.17 -13.89 -2.04
N ARG A 65 20.92 -12.79 -2.76
CA ARG A 65 21.54 -12.50 -4.07
C ARG A 65 23.06 -12.33 -4.00
N SER A 66 23.54 -11.79 -2.88
CA SER A 66 24.97 -11.59 -2.61
C SER A 66 25.39 -12.46 -1.42
N PRO A 67 25.62 -13.78 -1.60
CA PRO A 67 25.90 -14.71 -0.51
C PRO A 67 27.33 -14.59 0.06
N ASN A 68 28.18 -13.71 -0.51
CA ASN A 68 29.60 -13.57 -0.19
C ASN A 68 29.89 -13.12 1.27
N ILE A 69 28.86 -12.84 2.06
CA ILE A 69 28.96 -12.35 3.45
C ILE A 69 29.04 -13.53 4.46
N GLY A 70 28.97 -14.78 3.98
CA GLY A 70 29.24 -15.98 4.79
C GLY A 70 28.07 -16.39 5.67
N ASN A 71 27.72 -15.60 6.70
CA ASN A 71 26.68 -15.92 7.67
C ASN A 71 25.79 -14.71 7.98
N PHE A 72 24.52 -14.99 8.31
CA PHE A 72 23.54 -14.04 8.82
C PHE A 72 22.68 -14.74 9.87
N ALA A 73 22.52 -14.14 11.05
CA ALA A 73 21.78 -14.73 12.18
C ALA A 73 22.32 -16.09 12.65
N GLY A 74 23.63 -16.30 12.55
CA GLY A 74 24.24 -17.60 12.82
C GLY A 74 23.89 -18.69 11.79
N LYS A 75 23.15 -18.35 10.72
CA LYS A 75 22.83 -19.24 9.60
C LYS A 75 23.74 -18.93 8.41
N LYS A 76 24.15 -19.97 7.69
CA LYS A 76 24.94 -19.83 6.46
C LYS A 76 24.09 -19.20 5.36
N LEU A 77 24.64 -18.18 4.71
CA LEU A 77 24.01 -17.58 3.54
C LEU A 77 24.19 -18.48 2.32
N LEU A 78 23.09 -18.72 1.63
CA LEU A 78 23.05 -19.58 0.46
C LEU A 78 22.74 -18.77 -0.80
N PRO A 79 23.40 -19.10 -1.94
CA PRO A 79 23.05 -18.50 -3.21
C PRO A 79 21.65 -18.93 -3.66
N LEU A 80 20.95 -18.08 -4.42
CA LEU A 80 19.62 -18.37 -4.94
C LEU A 80 19.55 -19.66 -5.77
N ASN A 81 20.59 -19.94 -6.57
CA ASN A 81 20.65 -21.16 -7.39
C ASN A 81 20.76 -22.47 -6.59
N SER A 82 20.87 -22.39 -5.25
CA SER A 82 20.88 -23.56 -4.35
C SER A 82 19.52 -23.84 -3.68
N LEU A 83 18.48 -23.09 -4.05
CA LEU A 83 17.10 -23.33 -3.63
C LEU A 83 16.69 -24.77 -3.99
N LYS A 84 16.07 -25.48 -3.02
CA LYS A 84 15.57 -26.84 -3.24
C LYS A 84 14.09 -26.86 -3.58
N LYS A 85 13.72 -27.89 -4.34
CA LYS A 85 12.34 -28.20 -4.74
C LYS A 85 11.46 -28.51 -3.54
N SER A 86 10.25 -27.94 -3.54
CA SER A 86 9.21 -28.13 -2.51
C SER A 86 9.53 -27.56 -1.12
N GLU A 87 10.58 -26.74 -0.98
CA GLU A 87 10.78 -25.97 0.24
C GLU A 87 9.84 -24.75 0.27
N PHE A 88 9.23 -24.51 1.44
CA PHE A 88 8.54 -23.27 1.73
C PHE A 88 9.57 -22.17 1.94
N VAL A 89 9.54 -21.17 1.08
CA VAL A 89 10.44 -20.00 1.17
C VAL A 89 9.59 -18.81 1.57
N MET A 90 9.76 -18.39 2.82
CA MET A 90 9.11 -17.20 3.33
C MET A 90 9.90 -15.99 2.82
N ILE A 91 9.26 -15.22 1.94
CA ILE A 91 9.87 -14.06 1.31
C ILE A 91 9.62 -12.84 2.17
N ALA A 92 10.72 -12.16 2.44
CA ALA A 92 10.73 -10.96 3.23
C ALA A 92 10.01 -9.83 2.46
N SER A 93 9.30 -9.06 3.26
CA SER A 93 8.96 -7.66 3.02
C SER A 93 7.99 -7.28 1.89
N SER A 94 8.01 -7.78 0.64
CA SER A 94 7.15 -7.16 -0.39
C SER A 94 6.83 -7.99 -1.64
N GLN A 95 5.74 -7.62 -2.32
CA GLN A 95 5.40 -8.15 -3.65
C GLN A 95 6.47 -7.84 -4.69
N ARG A 96 7.17 -6.70 -4.56
CA ARG A 96 8.28 -6.30 -5.45
C ARG A 96 9.46 -7.27 -5.35
N GLU A 97 9.82 -7.70 -4.14
CA GLU A 97 10.85 -8.72 -3.94
C GLU A 97 10.45 -10.06 -4.56
N LEU A 98 9.20 -10.49 -4.36
CA LEU A 98 8.68 -11.71 -4.98
C LEU A 98 8.72 -11.65 -6.51
N SER A 99 8.23 -10.57 -7.12
CA SER A 99 8.27 -10.39 -8.58
C SER A 99 9.69 -10.44 -9.12
N GLY A 100 10.65 -9.85 -8.40
CA GLY A 100 12.06 -9.90 -8.77
C GLY A 100 12.70 -11.28 -8.67
N LEU A 101 12.09 -12.23 -7.97
CA LEU A 101 12.62 -13.59 -7.71
C LEU A 101 11.76 -14.69 -8.35
N ALA A 102 10.66 -14.32 -9.02
CA ALA A 102 9.64 -15.25 -9.45
C ALA A 102 10.22 -16.37 -10.32
N LYS A 103 11.13 -16.02 -11.22
CA LYS A 103 11.79 -16.98 -12.12
C LYS A 103 12.68 -17.96 -11.35
N GLU A 104 13.53 -17.47 -10.44
CA GLU A 104 14.41 -18.32 -9.64
C GLU A 104 13.63 -19.28 -8.73
N ILE A 105 12.49 -18.81 -8.19
CA ILE A 105 11.58 -19.62 -7.36
C ILE A 105 10.89 -20.69 -8.20
N GLU A 106 10.41 -20.32 -9.39
CA GLU A 106 9.79 -21.22 -10.35
C GLU A 106 10.77 -22.31 -10.81
N ASP A 107 11.98 -21.93 -11.21
CA ASP A 107 13.05 -22.85 -11.63
C ASP A 107 13.44 -23.82 -10.50
N ALA A 108 13.45 -23.35 -9.25
CA ALA A 108 13.71 -24.19 -8.09
C ALA A 108 12.54 -25.10 -7.71
N GLY A 109 11.32 -24.82 -8.18
CA GLY A 109 10.09 -25.48 -7.75
C GLY A 109 9.80 -25.29 -6.26
N SER A 110 10.19 -24.15 -5.70
CA SER A 110 9.90 -23.76 -4.32
C SER A 110 8.53 -23.07 -4.20
N ILE A 111 7.93 -23.07 -3.02
CA ILE A 111 6.64 -22.41 -2.78
C ILE A 111 6.91 -21.07 -2.06
N PRO A 112 6.73 -19.92 -2.73
CA PRO A 112 6.91 -18.63 -2.08
C PRO A 112 5.72 -18.35 -1.16
N ILE A 113 6.01 -17.90 0.05
CA ILE A 113 5.01 -17.39 0.98
C ILE A 113 5.42 -15.99 1.39
N LEU A 114 4.58 -15.01 1.11
CA LEU A 114 4.83 -13.65 1.59
C LEU A 114 4.46 -13.53 3.06
N LEU A 115 5.24 -12.75 3.82
CA LEU A 115 4.89 -12.42 5.21
C LEU A 115 3.48 -11.82 5.32
N SER A 116 3.06 -11.02 4.33
CA SER A 116 1.70 -10.50 4.26
C SER A 116 0.64 -11.60 4.20
N GLU A 117 0.87 -12.71 3.52
CA GLU A 117 -0.09 -13.81 3.44
C GLU A 117 -0.23 -14.55 4.78
N VAL A 118 0.88 -14.76 5.48
CA VAL A 118 0.88 -15.29 6.85
C VAL A 118 0.04 -14.40 7.76
N LEU A 119 0.28 -13.08 7.71
CA LEU A 119 -0.43 -12.10 8.53
C LEU A 119 -1.92 -11.99 8.14
N ARG A 120 -2.27 -12.02 6.84
CA ARG A 120 -3.66 -12.08 6.34
C ARG A 120 -4.39 -13.32 6.87
N SER A 121 -3.73 -14.47 6.93
CA SER A 121 -4.35 -15.69 7.47
C SER A 121 -4.68 -15.62 8.96
N SER A 122 -4.12 -14.61 9.66
CA SER A 122 -4.24 -14.40 11.10
C SER A 122 -5.17 -13.22 11.48
N GLN A 123 -5.95 -12.70 10.52
CA GLN A 123 -6.90 -11.58 10.70
C GLN A 123 -7.98 -11.86 11.77
N PRO A 124 -8.50 -10.84 12.49
CA PRO A 124 -8.07 -9.44 12.53
C PRO A 124 -7.04 -9.14 13.64
N LYS A 125 -6.41 -10.17 14.23
CA LYS A 125 -5.54 -10.01 15.40
C LYS A 125 -4.34 -9.09 15.15
N TRP A 126 -3.88 -8.98 13.90
CA TRP A 126 -2.67 -8.24 13.60
C TRP A 126 -2.83 -6.72 13.57
N LEU A 127 -4.02 -6.19 13.31
CA LEU A 127 -4.21 -4.75 13.19
C LEU A 127 -4.09 -4.04 14.55
N TRP A 128 -4.55 -4.69 15.63
CA TRP A 128 -4.30 -4.22 17.00
C TRP A 128 -2.81 -4.18 17.32
N ILE A 129 -2.03 -5.11 16.75
CA ILE A 129 -0.58 -5.11 16.89
C ILE A 129 0.02 -3.84 16.31
N TYR A 130 -0.40 -3.49 15.09
CA TYR A 130 0.06 -2.29 14.41
C TYR A 130 -0.20 -1.05 15.27
N ASP A 131 -1.40 -0.93 15.85
CA ASP A 131 -1.75 0.22 16.70
C ASP A 131 -0.86 0.33 17.96
N CYS A 132 -0.37 -0.80 18.48
CA CYS A 132 0.54 -0.83 19.64
C CYS A 132 2.01 -0.55 19.29
N LEU A 133 2.37 -0.46 18.01
CA LEU A 133 3.74 -0.16 17.61
C LEU A 133 4.09 1.31 17.91
N PRO A 134 5.31 1.61 18.40
CA PRO A 134 5.83 2.97 18.35
C PRO A 134 5.90 3.48 16.89
N VAL A 135 5.72 4.80 16.70
CA VAL A 135 5.64 5.42 15.36
C VAL A 135 6.76 5.00 14.38
N PRO A 136 8.04 4.91 14.78
CA PRO A 136 9.09 4.45 13.86
C PRO A 136 8.85 3.03 13.30
N PHE A 137 8.30 2.13 14.13
CA PHE A 137 7.99 0.76 13.69
C PHE A 137 6.69 0.68 12.89
N GLN A 138 5.70 1.55 13.18
CA GLN A 138 4.53 1.70 12.31
C GLN A 138 4.97 2.11 10.90
N ARG A 139 5.89 3.08 10.79
CA ARG A 139 6.48 3.51 9.51
C ARG A 139 7.15 2.36 8.77
N ILE A 140 8.02 1.59 9.44
CA ILE A 140 8.69 0.44 8.82
C ILE A 140 7.67 -0.60 8.35
N PHE A 141 6.72 -0.97 9.21
CA PHE A 141 5.68 -1.94 8.88
C PHE A 141 4.86 -1.48 7.66
N TYR A 142 4.39 -0.24 7.70
CA TYR A 142 3.58 0.35 6.63
C TYR A 142 4.35 0.44 5.31
N SER A 143 5.61 0.89 5.37
CA SER A 143 6.50 0.99 4.22
C SER A 143 6.79 -0.35 3.56
N THR A 144 6.73 -1.42 4.36
CA THR A 144 7.04 -2.77 3.94
C THR A 144 5.80 -3.47 3.40
N LEU A 145 4.69 -3.43 4.14
CA LEU A 145 3.46 -4.16 3.85
C LEU A 145 2.24 -3.22 3.72
N PRO A 146 2.23 -2.25 2.79
CA PRO A 146 1.15 -1.27 2.68
C PRO A 146 -0.18 -1.93 2.26
N SER A 147 -0.14 -2.96 1.41
CA SER A 147 -1.34 -3.70 1.00
C SER A 147 -1.97 -4.45 2.16
N LEU A 148 -1.16 -5.12 2.98
CA LEU A 148 -1.63 -5.76 4.20
C LEU A 148 -2.24 -4.73 5.15
N PHE A 149 -1.54 -3.58 5.34
CA PHE A 149 -2.05 -2.51 6.18
C PHE A 149 -3.47 -2.11 5.74
N TRP A 150 -3.67 -1.81 4.45
CA TRP A 150 -4.97 -1.40 3.93
C TRP A 150 -6.00 -2.54 3.83
N ASP A 151 -5.59 -3.79 3.65
CA ASP A 151 -6.49 -4.95 3.72
C ASP A 151 -7.11 -5.09 5.13
N GLY A 152 -6.36 -4.78 6.19
CA GLY A 152 -6.87 -4.78 7.58
C GLY A 152 -7.49 -3.46 8.01
N ALA A 153 -6.72 -2.37 7.93
CA ALA A 153 -7.09 -1.03 8.38
C ALA A 153 -8.21 -0.43 7.53
N GLY A 154 -8.26 -0.75 6.24
CA GLY A 154 -9.30 -0.30 5.31
C GLY A 154 -10.70 -0.63 5.83
N LYS A 155 -10.86 -1.73 6.60
CA LYS A 155 -12.13 -2.04 7.28
C LYS A 155 -12.57 -0.94 8.25
N ARG A 156 -11.66 -0.50 9.13
CA ARG A 156 -11.95 0.54 10.13
C ARG A 156 -12.26 1.87 9.46
N TRP A 157 -11.54 2.18 8.39
CA TRP A 157 -11.73 3.42 7.63
C TRP A 157 -13.05 3.39 6.86
N ALA A 158 -13.37 2.30 6.17
CA ALA A 158 -14.64 2.10 5.51
C ALA A 158 -15.81 2.25 6.50
N GLU A 159 -15.76 1.57 7.65
CA GLU A 159 -16.82 1.65 8.67
C GLU A 159 -16.99 3.08 9.25
N LYS A 160 -15.89 3.82 9.44
CA LYS A 160 -15.94 5.23 9.87
C LYS A 160 -16.43 6.17 8.77
N ALA A 161 -16.04 5.92 7.52
CA ALA A 161 -16.38 6.73 6.35
C ALA A 161 -17.80 6.44 5.83
N HIS A 162 -18.37 5.27 6.12
CA HIS A 162 -19.74 4.91 5.76
C HIS A 162 -20.77 5.63 6.61
N LYS A 163 -21.12 6.83 6.17
CA LYS A 163 -22.52 7.25 6.18
C LYS A 163 -23.01 7.19 4.74
N LYS A 164 -23.80 6.16 4.40
CA LYS A 164 -24.40 6.02 3.06
C LYS A 164 -25.12 7.31 2.67
N ASN A 165 -25.04 7.68 1.39
CA ASN A 165 -25.77 8.79 0.77
C ASN A 165 -25.44 10.20 1.30
N VAL A 166 -24.30 10.41 1.94
CA VAL A 166 -23.85 11.76 2.31
C VAL A 166 -22.78 12.23 1.32
N MET A 167 -23.20 13.09 0.40
CA MET A 167 -22.29 13.82 -0.48
C MET A 167 -21.30 14.62 0.38
N THR A 168 -20.03 14.19 0.41
CA THR A 168 -19.01 14.94 1.16
C THR A 168 -18.63 16.21 0.41
N PRO A 169 -18.03 17.21 1.08
CA PRO A 169 -17.52 18.40 0.41
C PRO A 169 -16.58 18.08 -0.75
N GLN A 170 -15.75 17.05 -0.60
CA GLN A 170 -14.86 16.54 -1.64
C GLN A 170 -15.65 16.05 -2.85
N ASN A 171 -16.73 15.28 -2.62
CA ASN A 171 -17.60 14.83 -3.70
C ASN A 171 -18.25 16.02 -4.42
N LYS A 172 -18.75 17.04 -3.70
CA LYS A 172 -19.38 18.21 -4.33
C LYS A 172 -18.44 18.94 -5.29
N ILE A 173 -17.20 19.18 -4.85
CA ILE A 173 -16.20 19.89 -5.66
C ILE A 173 -15.79 19.01 -6.84
N LEU A 174 -15.54 17.72 -6.60
CA LEU A 174 -15.20 16.78 -7.66
C LEU A 174 -16.30 16.71 -8.73
N ASN A 175 -17.57 16.52 -8.34
CA ASN A 175 -18.70 16.46 -9.28
C ASN A 175 -18.86 17.78 -10.06
N ARG A 176 -18.64 18.92 -9.42
CA ARG A 176 -18.64 20.23 -10.08
C ARG A 176 -17.55 20.32 -11.16
N GLU A 177 -16.33 19.88 -10.85
CA GLU A 177 -15.24 19.93 -11.83
C GLU A 177 -15.44 18.90 -12.94
N ILE A 178 -15.88 17.67 -12.64
CA ILE A 178 -16.25 16.67 -13.65
C ILE A 178 -17.33 17.21 -14.59
N SER A 179 -18.35 17.90 -14.05
CA SER A 179 -19.43 18.50 -14.85
C SER A 179 -18.93 19.60 -15.80
N LYS A 180 -17.90 20.36 -15.40
CA LYS A 180 -17.27 21.37 -16.26
C LYS A 180 -16.38 20.73 -17.33
N LEU A 181 -15.57 19.75 -16.94
CA LEU A 181 -14.59 19.09 -17.79
C LEU A 181 -15.22 18.10 -18.79
N LYS A 182 -16.38 17.51 -18.42
CA LYS A 182 -17.11 16.49 -19.20
C LYS A 182 -16.21 15.38 -19.76
N PRO A 183 -15.35 14.75 -18.94
CA PRO A 183 -14.46 13.70 -19.42
C PRO A 183 -15.24 12.45 -19.82
N LEU A 184 -14.81 11.78 -20.89
CA LEU A 184 -15.38 10.51 -21.35
C LEU A 184 -14.73 9.29 -20.70
N THR A 185 -13.51 9.44 -20.17
CA THR A 185 -12.76 8.38 -19.49
C THR A 185 -12.18 8.93 -18.19
N ILE A 186 -12.48 8.26 -17.08
CA ILE A 186 -12.10 8.67 -15.73
C ILE A 186 -11.40 7.52 -15.02
N LEU A 187 -10.28 7.81 -14.35
CA LEU A 187 -9.62 6.89 -13.42
C LEU A 187 -9.58 7.51 -12.02
N GLU A 188 -10.09 6.77 -11.04
CA GLU A 188 -9.75 7.00 -9.62
C GLU A 188 -8.60 6.08 -9.22
N VAL A 189 -7.51 6.64 -8.72
CA VAL A 189 -6.44 5.86 -8.08
C VAL A 189 -6.60 5.95 -6.57
N GLY A 190 -6.52 4.81 -5.87
CA GLY A 190 -6.82 4.68 -4.45
C GLY A 190 -8.32 4.73 -4.15
N CYS A 191 -9.14 4.07 -4.97
CA CYS A 191 -10.60 4.20 -4.90
C CYS A 191 -11.23 3.58 -3.64
N GLY A 192 -10.49 2.77 -2.89
CA GLY A 192 -10.94 2.15 -1.65
C GLY A 192 -12.25 1.38 -1.82
N THR A 193 -13.24 1.69 -0.98
CA THR A 193 -14.59 1.10 -1.05
C THR A 193 -15.48 1.75 -2.13
N GLY A 194 -14.95 2.67 -2.94
CA GLY A 194 -15.68 3.33 -4.01
C GLY A 194 -16.56 4.49 -3.55
N ARG A 195 -16.37 5.03 -2.34
CA ARG A 195 -17.17 6.16 -1.80
C ARG A 195 -17.17 7.40 -2.73
N MET A 196 -16.08 7.63 -3.46
CA MET A 196 -15.99 8.72 -4.43
C MET A 196 -16.53 8.32 -5.82
N LEU A 197 -16.41 7.03 -6.19
CA LEU A 197 -16.95 6.47 -7.43
C LEU A 197 -18.48 6.38 -7.43
N GLU A 198 -19.09 5.93 -6.33
CA GLU A 198 -20.51 5.59 -6.25
C GLU A 198 -21.42 6.74 -6.73
N PRO A 199 -21.27 8.00 -6.26
CA PRO A 199 -22.10 9.11 -6.75
C PRO A 199 -21.90 9.40 -8.24
N LEU A 200 -20.71 9.14 -8.79
CA LEU A 200 -20.44 9.33 -10.22
C LEU A 200 -21.09 8.23 -11.05
N LEU A 201 -21.17 7.01 -10.53
CA LEU A 201 -21.82 5.89 -11.22
C LEU A 201 -23.35 6.04 -11.24
N ASP A 202 -23.93 6.59 -10.17
CA ASP A 202 -25.36 6.90 -10.09
C ASP A 202 -25.76 8.06 -11.02
N GLU A 203 -24.88 9.05 -11.18
CA GLU A 203 -25.07 10.19 -12.09
C GLU A 203 -24.66 9.87 -13.56
N CYS A 204 -23.96 8.75 -13.80
CA CYS A 204 -23.49 8.38 -15.13
C CYS A 204 -24.57 7.76 -16.00
N THR A 205 -25.12 8.62 -16.84
CA THR A 205 -25.53 8.32 -18.21
C THR A 205 -24.55 7.34 -18.89
N THR A 206 -25.07 6.42 -19.70
CA THR A 206 -24.43 5.26 -20.37
C THR A 206 -23.17 5.52 -21.22
N SER A 207 -22.57 6.71 -21.19
CA SER A 207 -21.52 7.16 -22.12
C SER A 207 -20.14 7.46 -21.50
N VAL A 208 -20.01 7.52 -20.16
CA VAL A 208 -18.72 7.77 -19.49
C VAL A 208 -18.11 6.47 -18.97
N ASN A 209 -16.83 6.24 -19.29
CA ASN A 209 -16.09 5.08 -18.82
C ASN A 209 -15.31 5.40 -17.53
N ILE A 210 -15.81 4.94 -16.39
CA ILE A 210 -15.18 5.13 -15.07
C ILE A 210 -14.47 3.85 -14.64
N VAL A 211 -13.22 3.97 -14.21
CA VAL A 211 -12.40 2.90 -13.65
C VAL A 211 -11.88 3.33 -12.28
N GLY A 212 -11.89 2.42 -11.30
CA GLY A 212 -11.22 2.59 -10.02
C GLY A 212 -10.09 1.60 -9.85
N CYS A 213 -8.97 2.01 -9.27
CA CYS A 213 -7.96 1.08 -8.79
C CYS A 213 -7.54 1.34 -7.35
N ASP A 214 -7.16 0.28 -6.65
CA ASP A 214 -6.67 0.36 -5.27
C ASP A 214 -5.64 -0.74 -5.00
N LEU A 215 -4.74 -0.50 -4.04
CA LEU A 215 -3.75 -1.47 -3.59
C LEU A 215 -4.41 -2.63 -2.80
N SER A 216 -5.48 -2.31 -2.05
CA SER A 216 -6.18 -3.21 -1.14
C SER A 216 -7.22 -4.04 -1.86
N PHE A 217 -7.00 -5.37 -1.88
CA PHE A 217 -7.95 -6.30 -2.46
C PHE A 217 -9.26 -6.32 -1.66
N GLU A 218 -9.16 -6.24 -0.33
CA GLU A 218 -10.33 -6.26 0.56
C GLU A 218 -11.21 -5.03 0.38
N MET A 219 -10.63 -3.86 0.11
CA MET A 219 -11.40 -2.65 -0.18
C MET A 219 -12.11 -2.74 -1.53
N LEU A 220 -11.43 -3.24 -2.57
CA LEU A 220 -12.05 -3.47 -3.89
C LEU A 220 -13.17 -4.51 -3.83
N LEU A 221 -13.01 -5.56 -3.02
CA LEU A 221 -14.06 -6.57 -2.84
C LEU A 221 -15.32 -5.95 -2.23
N ARG A 222 -15.17 -5.04 -1.26
CA ARG A 222 -16.30 -4.29 -0.69
C ARG A 222 -16.92 -3.34 -1.70
N ALA A 223 -16.08 -2.56 -2.39
CA ALA A 223 -16.51 -1.66 -3.44
C ALA A 223 -17.38 -2.39 -4.48
N ARG A 224 -16.98 -3.61 -4.87
CA ARG A 224 -17.74 -4.46 -5.78
C ARG A 224 -19.07 -4.94 -5.21
N ASN A 225 -19.12 -5.24 -3.91
CA ASN A 225 -20.36 -5.67 -3.24
C ASN A 225 -21.33 -4.50 -3.04
N GLU A 226 -20.82 -3.27 -3.00
CA GLU A 226 -21.59 -2.06 -2.77
C GLU A 226 -22.02 -1.39 -4.09
N MET A 227 -21.24 -1.53 -5.16
CA MET A 227 -21.51 -0.97 -6.49
C MET A 227 -21.70 -2.07 -7.53
N ASN A 228 -22.90 -2.17 -8.10
CA ASN A 228 -23.26 -3.24 -9.06
C ASN A 228 -22.50 -3.17 -10.40
N CYS A 229 -21.94 -2.02 -10.80
CA CYS A 229 -21.42 -1.79 -12.16
C CYS A 229 -19.99 -1.18 -12.20
N ALA A 230 -19.23 -1.22 -11.11
CA ALA A 230 -17.91 -0.58 -11.06
C ALA A 230 -16.83 -1.40 -11.80
N LYS A 231 -16.06 -0.76 -12.69
CA LYS A 231 -14.82 -1.33 -13.25
C LYS A 231 -13.70 -1.12 -12.26
N LEU A 232 -13.33 -2.17 -11.54
CA LEU A 232 -12.36 -2.12 -10.46
C LEU A 232 -11.13 -2.97 -10.78
N LEU A 233 -9.95 -2.46 -10.46
CA LEU A 233 -8.68 -3.13 -10.70
C LEU A 233 -7.75 -3.02 -9.49
N GLN A 234 -7.13 -4.13 -9.09
CA GLN A 234 -6.09 -4.05 -8.08
C GLN A 234 -4.79 -3.55 -8.71
N ALA A 235 -4.23 -2.46 -8.17
CA ALA A 235 -2.96 -1.90 -8.64
C ALA A 235 -2.22 -1.19 -7.50
N ASP A 236 -0.90 -1.34 -7.50
CA ASP A 236 0.00 -0.58 -6.63
C ASP A 236 0.63 0.56 -7.45
N ILE A 237 0.22 1.80 -7.18
CA ILE A 237 0.76 2.96 -7.90
C ILE A 237 2.28 3.09 -7.75
N THR A 238 2.88 2.60 -6.66
CA THR A 238 4.34 2.62 -6.46
C THR A 238 5.08 1.56 -7.28
N SER A 239 4.34 0.64 -7.91
CA SER A 239 4.85 -0.41 -8.80
C SER A 239 4.46 -0.17 -10.27
N GLY A 240 3.80 0.94 -10.56
CA GLY A 240 3.26 1.27 -11.89
C GLY A 240 1.80 0.87 -12.03
N LEU A 241 1.07 1.64 -12.82
CA LEU A 241 -0.33 1.42 -13.15
C LEU A 241 -0.42 0.64 -14.48
N PRO A 242 -1.24 -0.42 -14.56
CA PRO A 242 -1.37 -1.28 -15.74
C PRO A 242 -2.28 -0.65 -16.81
N PHE A 243 -2.06 0.63 -17.12
CA PHE A 243 -2.81 1.39 -18.12
C PHE A 243 -1.85 1.97 -19.17
N ALA A 244 -2.36 2.14 -20.39
CA ALA A 244 -1.61 2.78 -21.46
C ALA A 244 -1.43 4.28 -21.21
N ASP A 245 -0.44 4.87 -21.89
CA ASP A 245 -0.21 6.31 -21.83
C ASP A 245 -1.46 7.08 -22.29
N LYS A 246 -1.80 8.15 -21.58
CA LYS A 246 -2.90 9.09 -21.90
C LYS A 246 -4.24 8.39 -22.15
N SER A 247 -4.51 7.30 -21.42
CA SER A 247 -5.74 6.50 -21.58
C SER A 247 -6.96 7.11 -20.89
N PHE A 248 -6.76 8.05 -19.95
CA PHE A 248 -7.86 8.67 -19.20
C PHE A 248 -7.86 10.19 -19.39
N GLU A 249 -9.00 10.75 -19.78
CA GLU A 249 -9.16 12.20 -19.89
C GLU A 249 -9.06 12.91 -18.54
N LEU A 250 -9.53 12.25 -17.48
CA LEU A 250 -9.39 12.70 -16.10
C LEU A 250 -8.84 11.57 -15.22
N VAL A 251 -7.80 11.88 -14.45
CA VAL A 251 -7.36 11.05 -13.33
C VAL A 251 -7.59 11.82 -12.04
N TYR A 252 -8.08 11.17 -11.00
CA TYR A 252 -8.18 11.82 -9.69
C TYR A 252 -7.79 10.91 -8.53
N LEU A 253 -7.30 11.54 -7.46
CA LEU A 253 -6.82 10.90 -6.23
C LEU A 253 -7.33 11.69 -5.03
N ILE A 254 -7.92 11.00 -4.05
CA ILE A 254 -8.53 11.63 -2.86
C ILE A 254 -7.99 10.93 -1.61
N ALA A 255 -7.09 11.59 -0.87
CA ALA A 255 -6.41 11.10 0.33
C ALA A 255 -5.60 9.82 0.09
N VAL A 256 -4.77 9.82 -0.95
CA VAL A 256 -3.97 8.66 -1.38
C VAL A 256 -2.49 8.96 -1.27
N LEU A 257 -2.03 10.08 -1.82
CA LEU A 257 -0.60 10.40 -1.90
C LEU A 257 0.00 10.73 -0.53
N GLN A 258 -0.79 11.21 0.43
CA GLN A 258 -0.36 11.32 1.83
C GLN A 258 0.07 9.97 2.44
N HIS A 259 -0.24 8.84 1.80
CA HIS A 259 0.16 7.51 2.24
C HIS A 259 1.35 6.95 1.45
N ILE A 260 1.95 7.76 0.57
CA ILE A 260 3.11 7.37 -0.24
C ILE A 260 4.37 7.98 0.38
N GLN A 261 5.41 7.17 0.53
CA GLN A 261 6.72 7.66 0.99
C GLN A 261 7.32 8.66 -0.01
N LYS A 262 8.01 9.68 0.52
CA LYS A 262 8.56 10.79 -0.27
C LYS A 262 9.48 10.32 -1.39
N GLU A 263 10.26 9.28 -1.16
CA GLU A 263 11.22 8.70 -2.10
C GLU A 263 10.55 8.08 -3.34
N ASN A 264 9.28 7.68 -3.21
CA ASN A 264 8.50 7.11 -4.32
C ASN A 264 7.67 8.15 -5.07
N LEU A 265 7.53 9.37 -4.54
CA LEU A 265 6.59 10.35 -5.11
C LEU A 265 6.95 10.77 -6.53
N ASP A 266 8.23 10.95 -6.85
CA ASP A 266 8.59 11.39 -8.20
C ASP A 266 8.16 10.38 -9.26
N PHE A 267 8.37 9.09 -8.98
CA PHE A 267 7.90 8.00 -9.83
C PHE A 267 6.37 7.98 -9.90
N VAL A 268 5.70 8.04 -8.76
CA VAL A 268 4.23 7.99 -8.64
C VAL A 268 3.55 9.15 -9.39
N LEU A 269 4.07 10.38 -9.25
CA LEU A 269 3.55 11.54 -9.97
C LEU A 269 3.74 11.40 -11.48
N ASN A 270 4.91 10.94 -11.92
CA ASN A 270 5.16 10.68 -13.34
C ASN A 270 4.21 9.60 -13.88
N GLU A 271 3.91 8.58 -13.09
CA GLU A 271 2.96 7.53 -13.46
C GLU A 271 1.52 8.03 -13.58
N ILE A 272 1.08 8.90 -12.66
CA ILE A 272 -0.22 9.58 -12.74
C ILE A 272 -0.31 10.44 -14.01
N ILE A 273 0.74 11.23 -14.27
CA ILE A 273 0.84 12.08 -15.46
C ILE A 273 0.83 11.23 -16.74
N ARG A 274 1.55 10.09 -16.74
CA ARG A 274 1.65 9.19 -17.89
C ARG A 274 0.28 8.69 -18.33
N VAL A 275 -0.55 8.23 -17.39
CA VAL A 275 -1.87 7.65 -17.71
C VAL A 275 -2.94 8.73 -17.95
N ALA A 276 -2.73 9.95 -17.44
CA ALA A 276 -3.61 11.10 -17.63
C ALA A 276 -3.39 11.78 -18.98
N LYS A 277 -4.48 12.13 -19.67
CA LYS A 277 -4.45 12.79 -20.99
C LYS A 277 -4.60 14.30 -20.91
N LYS A 278 -5.53 14.79 -20.07
CA LYS A 278 -5.91 16.22 -20.01
C LYS A 278 -5.78 16.80 -18.61
N ASN A 279 -6.41 16.16 -17.62
CA ASN A 279 -6.50 16.73 -16.28
C ASN A 279 -6.16 15.70 -15.19
N VAL A 280 -5.57 16.19 -14.12
CA VAL A 280 -5.43 15.46 -12.85
C VAL A 280 -6.08 16.27 -11.74
N ILE A 281 -6.86 15.64 -10.87
CA ILE A 281 -7.44 16.28 -9.69
C ILE A 281 -6.93 15.58 -8.42
N HIS A 282 -6.44 16.37 -7.47
CA HIS A 282 -5.95 15.87 -6.19
C HIS A 282 -6.74 16.48 -5.05
N TRP A 283 -7.04 15.68 -4.03
CA TRP A 283 -7.37 16.16 -2.70
C TRP A 283 -6.55 15.40 -1.67
N GLU A 284 -5.76 16.08 -0.85
CA GLU A 284 -4.92 15.45 0.18
C GLU A 284 -4.89 16.30 1.45
N TYR A 285 -4.62 15.66 2.60
CA TYR A 285 -4.28 16.41 3.80
C TYR A 285 -2.87 17.01 3.70
N ARG A 286 -2.69 18.16 4.34
CA ARG A 286 -1.40 18.73 4.71
C ARG A 286 -1.25 18.57 6.21
N TRP A 287 -0.31 17.73 6.64
CA TRP A 287 -0.12 17.42 8.05
C TRP A 287 1.14 18.12 8.55
N PRO A 288 1.08 18.99 9.57
CA PRO A 288 2.27 19.71 10.04
C PRO A 288 3.32 18.79 10.68
N LYS A 289 2.97 17.54 10.97
CA LYS A 289 3.87 16.49 11.45
C LYS A 289 3.52 15.19 10.77
N GLU A 290 4.50 14.47 10.25
CA GLU A 290 4.27 13.13 9.70
C GLU A 290 3.99 12.12 10.83
N GLU A 291 2.91 11.34 10.70
CA GLU A 291 2.46 10.39 11.73
C GLU A 291 2.24 9.00 11.14
N GLY A 292 3.05 8.02 11.57
CA GLY A 292 2.89 6.59 11.25
C GLY A 292 2.93 6.26 9.75
N PHE A 293 1.80 6.48 9.07
CA PHE A 293 1.52 6.15 7.67
C PHE A 293 1.00 7.36 6.87
N ILE A 294 1.08 8.57 7.45
CA ILE A 294 0.68 9.83 6.81
C ILE A 294 1.94 10.72 6.68
N PHE A 295 2.21 11.14 5.46
CA PHE A 295 3.34 11.97 5.04
C PHE A 295 2.82 13.32 4.51
N ASP A 296 3.55 14.40 4.79
CA ASP A 296 3.21 15.73 4.27
C ASP A 296 3.95 15.99 2.96
N HIS A 297 3.18 16.24 1.91
CA HIS A 297 3.70 16.44 0.56
C HIS A 297 3.21 17.76 -0.01
N ASP A 298 4.14 18.55 -0.56
CA ASP A 298 3.78 19.78 -1.25
C ASP A 298 3.54 19.53 -2.75
N LEU A 299 2.46 18.80 -3.05
CA LEU A 299 2.18 18.32 -4.40
C LEU A 299 1.99 19.46 -5.40
N ILE A 300 1.41 20.58 -4.97
CA ILE A 300 1.25 21.78 -5.80
C ILE A 300 2.61 22.26 -6.32
N SER A 301 3.61 22.40 -5.44
CA SER A 301 4.96 22.80 -5.84
C SER A 301 5.60 21.73 -6.73
N MET A 302 5.46 20.45 -6.39
CA MET A 302 6.01 19.35 -7.20
C MET A 302 5.45 19.31 -8.64
N TYR A 303 4.18 19.66 -8.86
CA TYR A 303 3.60 19.78 -10.20
C TYR A 303 4.08 21.05 -10.92
N LYS A 304 4.20 22.19 -10.21
CA LYS A 304 4.74 23.43 -10.79
C LYS A 304 6.19 23.30 -11.22
N ASP A 305 7.02 22.61 -10.43
CA ASP A 305 8.43 22.35 -10.74
C ASP A 305 8.59 21.47 -12.00
N ARG A 306 7.56 20.69 -12.33
CA ARG A 306 7.46 19.92 -13.59
C ARG A 306 6.90 20.73 -14.76
N GLY A 307 6.62 22.02 -14.56
CA GLY A 307 6.11 22.93 -15.59
C GLY A 307 4.60 22.88 -15.83
N TYR A 308 3.83 22.25 -14.93
CA TYR A 308 2.38 22.16 -15.09
C TYR A 308 1.64 23.35 -14.49
N ILE A 309 0.52 23.71 -15.11
CA ILE A 309 -0.41 24.70 -14.58
C ILE A 309 -1.24 24.02 -13.49
N VAL A 310 -1.17 24.58 -12.28
CA VAL A 310 -1.90 24.09 -11.11
C VAL A 310 -2.93 25.13 -10.69
N GLN A 311 -4.20 24.76 -10.76
CA GLN A 311 -5.33 25.55 -10.29
C GLN A 311 -5.80 24.99 -8.94
N LYS A 312 -5.71 25.77 -7.87
CA LYS A 312 -6.36 25.40 -6.60
C LYS A 312 -7.87 25.32 -6.79
N LEU A 313 -8.46 24.25 -6.29
CA LEU A 313 -9.89 24.01 -6.28
C LEU A 313 -10.40 24.38 -4.89
N GLU A 314 -10.76 25.64 -4.71
CA GLU A 314 -11.31 26.12 -3.45
C GLU A 314 -12.53 25.27 -3.04
N PRO A 315 -12.61 24.75 -1.80
CA PRO A 315 -13.89 24.81 -1.13
C PRO A 315 -14.17 26.30 -0.88
N GLY A 316 -15.42 26.76 -0.92
CA GLY A 316 -15.72 27.89 -0.01
C GLY A 316 -15.21 27.45 1.36
N GLU A 317 -14.36 28.26 2.01
CA GLU A 317 -13.40 27.91 3.08
C GLU A 317 -13.96 27.14 4.32
N SER A 318 -15.22 26.72 4.34
CA SER A 318 -15.96 26.20 5.48
C SER A 318 -16.13 24.67 5.57
N ASP A 319 -15.97 23.90 4.48
CA ASP A 319 -16.64 22.59 4.46
C ASP A 319 -15.76 21.36 4.82
N CYS A 320 -14.43 21.41 4.65
CA CYS A 320 -13.58 20.25 4.96
C CYS A 320 -12.99 20.29 6.37
N PHE A 321 -12.52 21.47 6.80
CA PHE A 321 -12.02 21.80 8.14
C PHE A 321 -12.18 23.31 8.34
N PRO A 322 -13.36 23.80 8.78
CA PRO A 322 -13.61 25.23 8.92
C PRO A 322 -12.57 25.94 9.81
N ASP A 323 -11.91 25.20 10.70
CA ASP A 323 -10.92 25.74 11.64
C ASP A 323 -9.46 25.73 11.11
N ASN A 324 -9.18 25.08 9.96
CA ASN A 324 -7.80 25.03 9.43
C ASN A 324 -7.72 24.69 7.92
N PRO A 325 -8.07 25.63 7.03
CA PRO A 325 -8.06 25.41 5.57
C PRO A 325 -6.66 25.15 4.98
N GLU A 326 -5.58 25.55 5.66
CA GLU A 326 -4.20 25.28 5.22
C GLU A 326 -3.81 23.81 5.36
N ARG A 327 -4.61 22.99 6.07
CA ARG A 327 -4.39 21.55 6.27
C ARG A 327 -4.90 20.67 5.13
N CYS A 328 -5.27 21.23 4.00
CA CYS A 328 -5.58 20.44 2.82
C CYS A 328 -5.08 21.12 1.55
N GLN A 329 -4.88 20.30 0.53
CA GLN A 329 -4.63 20.75 -0.82
C GLN A 329 -5.68 20.10 -1.72
N PHE A 330 -6.53 20.92 -2.32
CA PHE A 330 -7.43 20.50 -3.37
C PHE A 330 -7.06 21.29 -4.62
N PHE A 331 -6.67 20.61 -5.69
CA PHE A 331 -6.25 21.29 -6.90
C PHE A 331 -6.46 20.43 -8.14
N LYS A 332 -6.49 21.10 -9.29
CA LYS A 332 -6.50 20.54 -10.62
C LYS A 332 -5.19 20.88 -11.31
N VAL A 333 -4.65 19.92 -12.05
CA VAL A 333 -3.47 20.08 -12.90
C VAL A 333 -3.92 19.92 -14.35
N GLU A 334 -3.56 20.88 -15.19
CA GLU A 334 -3.80 20.84 -16.63
C GLU A 334 -2.55 20.33 -17.35
N LEU A 335 -2.71 19.24 -18.11
CA LEU A 335 -1.61 18.57 -18.83
C LEU A 335 -1.54 18.94 -20.32
N SER A 336 -2.59 19.58 -20.86
CA SER A 336 -2.75 19.89 -22.29
C SER A 336 -3.48 21.19 -22.52
#